data_AF-A0A7X8DZY1-F1
#
_entry.id   AF-A0A7X8DZY1-F1
#
_cell.length_a   1.000
_cell.length_b   1.000
_cell.length_c   1.000
_cell.angle_alpha   90.00
_cell.angle_beta   90.00
_cell.angle_gamma   90.00
#
_symmetry.space_group_name_H-M   'P 1'
#
loop_
_entity.id
_entity.type
_entity.pdbx_description
1 polymer ?
#
loop_
_entity_poly.entity_id
_entity_poly.type
_entity_poly.pdbx_seq_one_letter_code
_entity_poly.pdbx_strand_id
1 'polypeptide(L)'
;MTPKKTPPRTQAELDAYIAARPRPARNTFEGMYPLHEDLELSDEQVQIVLDYLQEVNFHLPGAAAHEFLVVRWARYTGFQFMQEPLEAYAIGLRCTHPGMEDQHTFIRMSWGQLMGDPEAIRLPVNEPVLASDMMTLARYRDTRTGPSRTGVNAYASPPDGPNPVPGTDFDLKLLNGALNDVLEQHSSGQGRDINSWWDPALNWGVALAGRYPRLKYFESKGRLNEQTLAALHSFEARAAQAEPALQELGLASAASMAESALRQAEQAENGKFSPRHRIRNPKPLTEQESGT
;
A
#
# COMPACT_ATOMS: atom_id res chain seq x y z
N MET A 1 21.40 -19.70 9.08
CA MET A 1 20.73 -20.02 7.81
C MET A 1 19.29 -20.39 8.11
N THR A 2 18.35 -19.49 7.85
CA THR A 2 16.92 -19.86 7.83
C THR A 2 16.70 -20.78 6.64
N PRO A 3 16.06 -21.95 6.79
CA PRO A 3 15.78 -22.81 5.64
C PRO A 3 14.96 -21.98 4.63
N LYS A 4 15.39 -21.98 3.36
CA LYS A 4 14.58 -21.45 2.25
C LYS A 4 13.27 -22.22 2.31
N LYS A 5 12.20 -21.59 2.80
CA LYS A 5 10.86 -22.17 2.74
C LYS A 5 10.52 -22.25 1.26
N THR A 6 10.48 -23.46 0.73
CA THR A 6 10.01 -23.70 -0.63
C THR A 6 8.60 -23.13 -0.74
N PRO A 7 8.31 -22.30 -1.74
CA PRO A 7 6.97 -21.79 -1.95
C PRO A 7 6.00 -22.97 -2.21
N PRO A 8 4.76 -22.93 -1.67
CA PRO A 8 3.71 -23.88 -2.00
C PRO A 8 3.53 -24.09 -3.50
N ARG A 9 3.46 -25.35 -3.92
CA ARG A 9 3.27 -25.80 -5.31
C ARG A 9 1.95 -26.54 -5.53
N THR A 10 1.30 -26.98 -4.45
CA THR A 10 -0.01 -27.63 -4.51
C THR A 10 -1.03 -26.90 -3.65
N GLN A 11 -2.32 -27.12 -3.91
CA GLN A 11 -3.39 -26.51 -3.13
C GLN A 11 -3.28 -26.88 -1.65
N ALA A 12 -3.01 -28.16 -1.34
CA ALA A 12 -2.83 -28.64 0.03
C ALA A 12 -1.63 -27.96 0.75
N GLU A 13 -0.53 -27.74 0.04
CA GLU A 13 0.62 -27.01 0.61
C GLU A 13 0.29 -25.54 0.90
N LEU A 14 -0.49 -24.90 0.01
CA LEU A 14 -0.92 -23.51 0.19
C LEU A 14 -1.90 -23.39 1.37
N ASP A 15 -2.83 -24.32 1.47
CA ASP A 15 -3.80 -24.39 2.56
C ASP A 15 -3.11 -24.54 3.92
N ALA A 16 -2.17 -25.48 4.03
CA ALA A 16 -1.37 -25.67 5.24
C ALA A 16 -0.52 -24.42 5.57
N TYR A 17 0.01 -23.75 4.54
CA TYR A 17 0.75 -22.50 4.71
C TYR A 17 -0.13 -21.37 5.26
N ILE A 18 -1.37 -21.22 4.77
CA ILE A 18 -2.29 -20.18 5.20
C ILE A 18 -2.82 -20.48 6.61
N ALA A 19 -3.21 -21.73 6.88
CA ALA A 19 -3.72 -22.15 8.20
C ALA A 19 -2.73 -21.90 9.35
N ALA A 20 -1.43 -21.93 9.05
CA ALA A 20 -0.37 -21.63 10.03
C ALA A 20 -0.19 -20.12 10.34
N ARG A 21 -1.00 -19.23 9.78
CA ARG A 21 -0.88 -17.77 9.93
C ARG A 21 -2.17 -17.15 10.46
N PRO A 22 -2.07 -16.10 11.30
CA PRO A 22 -3.25 -15.39 11.76
C PRO A 22 -4.00 -14.77 10.58
N ARG A 23 -5.32 -14.91 10.58
CA ARG A 23 -6.18 -14.29 9.57
C ARG A 23 -6.06 -12.76 9.71
N PRO A 24 -5.89 -12.01 8.62
CA PRO A 24 -5.94 -10.56 8.68
C PRO A 24 -7.32 -10.12 9.14
N ALA A 25 -7.40 -9.42 10.27
CA ALA A 25 -8.64 -8.82 10.71
C ALA A 25 -9.00 -7.67 9.78
N ARG A 26 -10.26 -7.61 9.34
CA ARG A 26 -10.77 -6.48 8.57
C ARG A 26 -10.89 -5.28 9.49
N ASN A 27 -10.22 -4.18 9.16
CA ASN A 27 -10.53 -2.88 9.73
C ASN A 27 -11.78 -2.33 9.01
N THR A 28 -12.97 -2.79 9.39
CA THR A 28 -14.22 -2.13 8.98
C THR A 28 -14.33 -0.82 9.75
N PHE A 29 -14.52 0.29 9.04
CA PHE A 29 -14.82 1.57 9.68
C PHE A 29 -16.30 1.59 10.12
N GLU A 30 -16.57 2.29 11.22
CA GLU A 30 -17.93 2.57 11.68
C GLU A 30 -18.73 3.26 10.55
N GLY A 31 -19.84 2.66 10.11
CA GLY A 31 -20.65 3.14 8.99
C GLY A 31 -20.53 2.35 7.68
N MET A 32 -19.60 1.39 7.58
CA MET A 32 -19.61 0.41 6.49
C MET A 32 -20.61 -0.71 6.81
N TYR A 33 -21.65 -0.85 6.00
CA TYR A 33 -22.58 -1.98 6.02
C TYR A 33 -22.26 -2.94 4.86
N PRO A 34 -21.30 -3.86 5.02
CA PRO A 34 -21.08 -4.87 4.00
C PRO A 34 -22.31 -5.78 3.90
N LEU A 35 -22.77 -6.06 2.68
CA LEU A 35 -23.85 -7.04 2.48
C LEU A 35 -23.38 -8.46 2.85
N HIS A 36 -22.08 -8.72 2.67
CA HIS A 36 -21.48 -10.02 2.97
C HIS A 36 -20.15 -9.89 3.74
N GLU A 37 -19.84 -10.92 4.53
CA GLU A 37 -18.54 -11.08 5.17
C GLU A 37 -17.49 -11.63 4.19
N ASP A 38 -16.21 -11.56 4.56
CA ASP A 38 -15.18 -12.28 3.82
C ASP A 38 -15.41 -13.79 3.99
N LEU A 39 -15.22 -14.58 2.92
CA LEU A 39 -15.57 -16.00 2.90
C LEU A 39 -14.32 -16.89 2.87
N GLU A 40 -14.38 -17.99 3.60
CA GLU A 40 -13.47 -19.12 3.43
C GLU A 40 -14.04 -20.09 2.39
N LEU A 41 -13.26 -20.38 1.35
CA LEU A 41 -13.67 -21.17 0.21
C LEU A 41 -13.63 -22.67 0.52
N SER A 42 -14.74 -23.35 0.25
CA SER A 42 -14.80 -24.81 0.21
C SER A 42 -14.05 -25.38 -0.98
N ASP A 43 -13.86 -26.70 -1.02
CA ASP A 43 -13.20 -27.38 -2.16
C ASP A 43 -13.99 -27.19 -3.45
N GLU A 44 -15.32 -27.21 -3.36
CA GLU A 44 -16.21 -26.95 -4.50
C GLU A 44 -16.02 -25.53 -5.04
N GLN A 45 -15.91 -24.54 -4.15
CA GLN A 45 -15.71 -23.15 -4.55
C GLN A 45 -14.31 -22.91 -5.13
N VAL A 46 -13.29 -23.58 -4.60
CA VAL A 46 -11.94 -23.57 -5.21
C VAL A 46 -12.01 -24.14 -6.62
N GLN A 47 -12.72 -25.24 -6.84
CA GLN A 47 -12.87 -25.82 -8.18
C GLN A 47 -13.62 -24.88 -9.13
N ILE A 48 -14.71 -24.25 -8.67
CA ILE A 48 -15.46 -23.24 -9.44
C ILE A 48 -14.53 -22.11 -9.91
N VAL A 49 -13.62 -21.63 -9.04
CA VAL A 49 -12.63 -20.62 -9.40
C VAL A 49 -11.67 -21.16 -10.47
N LEU A 50 -11.10 -22.35 -10.27
CA LEU A 50 -10.13 -22.95 -11.20
C LEU A 50 -10.73 -23.23 -12.59
N ASP A 51 -11.98 -23.68 -12.64
CA ASP A 51 -12.71 -23.91 -13.89
C ASP A 51 -12.97 -22.58 -14.60
N TYR A 52 -13.35 -21.55 -13.85
CA TYR A 52 -13.58 -20.22 -14.40
C TYR A 52 -12.30 -19.60 -14.97
N LEU A 53 -11.15 -19.75 -14.30
CA LEU A 53 -9.85 -19.27 -14.83
C LEU A 53 -9.55 -19.86 -16.21
N GLN A 54 -9.82 -21.16 -16.39
CA GLN A 54 -9.64 -21.83 -17.68
C GLN A 54 -10.66 -21.34 -18.71
N GLU A 55 -11.94 -21.21 -18.32
CA GLU A 55 -13.01 -20.74 -19.21
C GLU A 55 -12.67 -19.38 -19.84
N VAL A 56 -12.21 -18.42 -19.02
CA VAL A 56 -11.89 -17.06 -19.48
C VAL A 56 -10.44 -16.88 -19.92
N ASN A 57 -9.65 -17.97 -19.91
CA ASN A 57 -8.21 -17.96 -20.16
C ASN A 57 -7.49 -16.85 -19.35
N PHE A 58 -7.76 -16.78 -18.05
CA PHE A 58 -7.13 -15.79 -17.17
C PHE A 58 -5.72 -16.24 -16.80
N HIS A 59 -4.70 -15.46 -17.20
CA HIS A 59 -3.32 -15.79 -16.87
C HIS A 59 -2.39 -14.57 -16.85
N LEU A 60 -1.31 -14.65 -16.06
CA LEU A 60 -0.23 -13.67 -16.16
C LEU A 60 0.49 -13.82 -17.52
N PRO A 61 1.10 -12.76 -18.06
CA PRO A 61 1.92 -12.86 -19.25
C PRO A 61 3.04 -13.90 -19.06
N GLY A 62 3.06 -14.93 -19.92
CA GLY A 62 4.04 -16.03 -19.87
C GLY A 62 3.61 -17.28 -19.09
N ALA A 63 2.49 -17.22 -18.37
CA ALA A 63 1.89 -18.37 -17.68
C ALA A 63 0.61 -18.85 -18.41
N ALA A 64 0.03 -19.94 -17.93
CA ALA A 64 -1.25 -20.48 -18.38
C ALA A 64 -2.32 -20.47 -17.27
N ALA A 65 -3.59 -20.53 -17.65
CA ALA A 65 -4.72 -20.43 -16.73
C ALA A 65 -4.79 -21.56 -15.68
N HIS A 66 -4.20 -22.72 -15.95
CA HIS A 66 -4.13 -23.84 -15.01
C HIS A 66 -2.93 -23.75 -14.05
N GLU A 67 -2.06 -22.75 -14.19
CA GLU A 67 -0.86 -22.56 -13.37
C GLU A 67 -1.12 -21.62 -12.18
N PHE A 68 -2.27 -21.81 -11.52
CA PHE A 68 -2.64 -21.08 -10.31
C PHE A 68 -3.10 -22.00 -9.18
N LEU A 69 -2.73 -21.61 -7.96
CA LEU A 69 -3.36 -22.08 -6.74
C LEU A 69 -4.29 -21.00 -6.21
N VAL A 70 -5.43 -21.41 -5.64
CA VAL A 70 -6.44 -20.50 -5.11
C VAL A 70 -6.18 -20.26 -3.63
N VAL A 71 -6.08 -18.99 -3.23
CA VAL A 71 -6.12 -18.63 -1.81
C VAL A 71 -7.55 -18.83 -1.34
N ARG A 72 -7.77 -19.72 -0.36
CA ARG A 72 -9.10 -20.04 0.20
C ARG A 72 -9.83 -18.88 0.87
N TRP A 73 -9.29 -17.67 0.82
CA TRP A 73 -9.92 -16.53 1.43
C TRP A 73 -10.34 -15.56 0.34
N ALA A 74 -11.65 -15.46 0.14
CA ALA A 74 -12.26 -14.53 -0.78
C ALA A 74 -12.68 -13.28 -0.01
N ARG A 75 -12.20 -12.12 -0.45
CA ARG A 75 -12.48 -10.83 0.18
C ARG A 75 -13.71 -10.22 -0.45
N TYR A 76 -14.67 -9.79 0.35
CA TYR A 76 -15.81 -9.03 -0.16
C TYR A 76 -15.35 -7.65 -0.63
N THR A 77 -15.64 -7.33 -1.90
CA THR A 77 -15.23 -6.08 -2.57
C THR A 77 -16.40 -5.29 -3.16
N GLY A 78 -17.64 -5.70 -2.92
CA GLY A 78 -18.83 -5.05 -3.49
C GLY A 78 -18.97 -3.55 -3.21
N PHE A 79 -18.31 -3.04 -2.16
CA PHE A 79 -18.31 -1.60 -1.82
C PHE A 79 -17.17 -0.81 -2.49
N GLN A 80 -16.23 -1.48 -3.15
CA GLN A 80 -15.03 -0.83 -3.72
C GLN A 80 -15.25 -0.34 -5.15
N PHE A 81 -16.32 -0.78 -5.82
CA PHE A 81 -16.57 -0.50 -7.23
C PHE A 81 -17.96 0.12 -7.40
N MET A 82 -18.00 1.44 -7.56
CA MET A 82 -19.24 2.24 -7.68
C MET A 82 -20.15 1.84 -8.86
N GLN A 83 -19.59 1.14 -9.86
CA GLN A 83 -20.28 0.77 -11.10
C GLN A 83 -20.66 -0.71 -11.17
N GLU A 84 -20.37 -1.49 -10.12
CA GLU A 84 -20.58 -2.94 -10.12
C GLU A 84 -21.65 -3.36 -9.10
N PRO A 85 -22.28 -4.53 -9.29
CA PRO A 85 -23.17 -5.10 -8.29
C PRO A 85 -22.48 -5.18 -6.94
N LEU A 86 -23.20 -4.82 -5.87
CA LEU A 86 -22.70 -4.82 -4.48
C LEU A 86 -22.31 -6.23 -3.98
N GLU A 87 -22.36 -7.27 -4.79
CA GLU A 87 -22.13 -8.67 -4.41
C GLU A 87 -20.91 -9.25 -5.13
N ALA A 88 -19.75 -8.62 -4.95
CA ALA A 88 -18.49 -9.02 -5.58
C ALA A 88 -17.45 -9.51 -4.55
N TYR A 89 -16.66 -10.49 -4.95
CA TYR A 89 -15.53 -11.02 -4.21
C TYR A 89 -14.25 -10.93 -5.04
N ALA A 90 -13.13 -10.64 -4.38
CA ALA A 90 -11.79 -10.81 -4.91
C ALA A 90 -11.15 -12.08 -4.32
N ILE A 91 -10.74 -12.99 -5.19
CA ILE A 91 -10.13 -14.27 -4.84
C ILE A 91 -8.65 -14.21 -5.19
N GLY A 92 -7.78 -14.38 -4.19
CA GLY A 92 -6.34 -14.36 -4.39
C GLY A 92 -5.84 -15.59 -5.15
N LEU A 93 -4.90 -15.38 -6.07
CA LEU A 93 -4.30 -16.42 -6.90
C LEU A 93 -2.78 -16.39 -6.77
N ARG A 94 -2.17 -17.56 -6.61
CA ARG A 94 -0.72 -17.74 -6.60
C ARG A 94 -0.28 -18.45 -7.86
N CYS A 95 0.60 -17.85 -8.64
CA CYS A 95 1.14 -18.48 -9.84
C CYS A 95 2.10 -19.63 -9.46
N THR A 96 2.01 -20.75 -10.18
CA THR A 96 2.91 -21.91 -10.06
C THR A 96 3.86 -22.04 -11.24
N HIS A 97 3.78 -21.15 -12.22
CA HIS A 97 4.69 -21.15 -13.36
C HIS A 97 6.15 -21.02 -12.88
N PRO A 98 7.09 -21.82 -13.40
CA PRO A 98 8.49 -21.75 -12.98
C PRO A 98 9.08 -20.35 -13.09
N GLY A 99 9.61 -19.81 -11.98
CA GLY A 99 10.16 -18.45 -11.91
C GLY A 99 9.13 -17.35 -11.63
N MET A 100 7.85 -17.70 -11.47
CA MET A 100 6.77 -16.77 -11.14
C MET A 100 6.09 -17.11 -9.80
N GLU A 101 6.70 -17.96 -8.97
CA GLU A 101 6.09 -18.48 -7.73
C GLU A 101 5.81 -17.42 -6.66
N ASP A 102 6.42 -16.23 -6.77
CA ASP A 102 6.19 -15.06 -5.93
C ASP A 102 5.24 -14.02 -6.58
N GLN A 103 4.71 -14.32 -7.77
CA GLN A 103 3.74 -13.49 -8.46
C GLN A 103 2.32 -13.90 -8.05
N HIS A 104 1.68 -13.01 -7.29
CA HIS A 104 0.30 -13.17 -6.85
C HIS A 104 -0.60 -12.18 -7.59
N THR A 105 -1.78 -12.62 -7.96
CA THR A 105 -2.83 -11.81 -8.59
C THR A 105 -4.17 -12.12 -7.92
N PHE A 106 -5.27 -11.63 -8.47
CA PHE A 106 -6.61 -11.98 -8.02
C PHE A 106 -7.58 -11.96 -9.19
N ILE A 107 -8.64 -12.76 -9.08
CA ILE A 107 -9.79 -12.70 -9.97
C ILE A 107 -11.01 -12.22 -9.18
N ARG A 108 -11.91 -11.51 -9.85
CA ARG A 108 -13.18 -11.09 -9.28
C ARG A 108 -14.31 -11.97 -9.77
N MET A 109 -15.20 -12.35 -8.85
CA MET A 109 -16.40 -13.12 -9.14
C MET A 109 -17.57 -12.55 -8.35
N SER A 110 -18.79 -12.67 -8.88
CA SER A 110 -19.97 -12.34 -8.09
C SER A 110 -20.19 -13.39 -7.01
N TRP A 111 -20.95 -13.04 -5.96
CA TRP A 111 -21.33 -13.99 -4.92
C TRP A 111 -22.02 -15.22 -5.52
N GLY A 112 -23.04 -15.01 -6.37
CA GLY A 112 -23.78 -16.10 -7.00
C GLY A 112 -22.89 -17.02 -7.85
N GLN A 113 -21.96 -16.44 -8.61
CA GLN A 113 -21.02 -17.21 -9.42
C GLN A 113 -20.11 -18.08 -8.53
N LEU A 114 -19.62 -17.53 -7.42
CA LEU A 114 -18.80 -18.25 -6.45
C LEU A 114 -19.60 -19.33 -5.69
N MET A 115 -20.91 -19.15 -5.52
CA MET A 115 -21.80 -20.16 -4.94
C MET A 115 -22.25 -21.23 -5.94
N GLY A 116 -21.86 -21.13 -7.22
CA GLY A 116 -22.23 -22.09 -8.25
C GLY A 116 -23.65 -21.94 -8.79
N ASP A 117 -24.26 -20.76 -8.63
CA ASP A 117 -25.56 -20.46 -9.24
C ASP A 117 -25.39 -20.28 -10.77
N PRO A 118 -26.03 -21.14 -11.59
CA PRO A 118 -25.88 -21.09 -13.05
C PRO A 118 -26.44 -19.81 -13.68
N GLU A 119 -27.37 -19.13 -13.01
CA GLU A 119 -28.00 -17.89 -13.48
C GLU A 119 -27.34 -16.62 -12.91
N ALA A 120 -26.25 -16.77 -12.17
CA ALA A 120 -25.58 -15.65 -11.54
C ALA A 120 -25.01 -14.64 -12.55
N ILE A 121 -25.11 -13.37 -12.20
CA ILE A 121 -24.47 -12.28 -12.95
C ILE A 121 -22.96 -12.51 -12.95
N ARG A 122 -22.36 -12.60 -14.14
CA ARG A 122 -20.90 -12.66 -14.31
C ARG A 122 -20.34 -11.24 -14.30
N LEU A 123 -19.33 -11.02 -13.47
CA LEU A 123 -18.62 -9.73 -13.45
C LEU A 123 -17.72 -9.61 -14.69
N PRO A 124 -17.42 -8.39 -15.17
CA PRO A 124 -16.36 -8.18 -16.14
C PRO A 124 -15.04 -8.73 -15.62
N VAL A 125 -14.39 -9.58 -16.42
CA VAL A 125 -13.09 -10.18 -16.12
C VAL A 125 -12.07 -9.05 -15.95
N ASN A 126 -11.45 -8.97 -14.78
CA ASN A 126 -10.38 -8.01 -14.56
C ASN A 126 -9.11 -8.43 -15.31
N GLU A 127 -8.29 -7.46 -15.68
CA GLU A 127 -6.92 -7.75 -16.11
C GLU A 127 -6.13 -8.39 -14.96
N PRO A 128 -5.25 -9.36 -15.26
CA PRO A 128 -4.38 -9.98 -14.28
C PRO A 128 -3.29 -8.99 -13.87
N VAL A 129 -3.54 -8.27 -12.78
CA VAL A 129 -2.58 -7.34 -12.17
C VAL A 129 -1.89 -8.00 -10.99
N LEU A 130 -0.59 -7.72 -10.81
CA LEU A 130 0.11 -8.24 -9.64
C LEU A 130 -0.33 -7.50 -8.39
N ALA A 131 -0.56 -8.23 -7.30
CA ALA A 131 -0.83 -7.66 -5.99
C ALA A 131 0.28 -6.70 -5.53
N SER A 132 1.53 -6.98 -5.92
CA SER A 132 2.67 -6.10 -5.68
C SER A 132 2.53 -4.74 -6.37
N ASP A 133 1.96 -4.72 -7.57
CA ASP A 133 1.89 -3.53 -8.42
C ASP A 133 0.76 -2.59 -7.95
N MET A 134 -0.22 -3.12 -7.23
CA MET A 134 -1.30 -2.35 -6.61
C MET A 134 -0.88 -1.64 -5.31
N MET A 135 0.33 -1.88 -4.80
CA MET A 135 0.82 -1.22 -3.59
C MET A 135 1.37 0.18 -3.93
N THR A 136 1.03 1.20 -3.14
CA THR A 136 1.55 2.57 -3.32
C THR A 136 3.07 2.63 -3.36
N LEU A 137 3.74 1.76 -2.59
CA LEU A 137 5.20 1.70 -2.53
C LEU A 137 5.84 0.84 -3.64
N ALA A 138 5.05 0.25 -4.55
CA ALA A 138 5.53 -0.63 -5.62
C ALA A 138 6.57 0.07 -6.50
N ARG A 139 6.32 1.34 -6.86
CA ARG A 139 7.21 2.15 -7.70
C ARG A 139 8.60 2.40 -7.11
N TYR A 140 8.79 2.13 -5.82
CA TYR A 140 10.06 2.31 -5.11
C TYR A 140 10.74 0.99 -4.77
N ARG A 141 10.20 -0.15 -5.21
CA ARG A 141 10.83 -1.44 -5.00
C ARG A 141 11.96 -1.65 -5.99
N ASP A 142 13.07 -2.21 -5.51
CA ASP A 142 14.21 -2.58 -6.36
C ASP A 142 13.91 -3.80 -7.25
N THR A 143 12.96 -4.63 -6.83
CA THR A 143 12.44 -5.78 -7.60
C THR A 143 10.92 -5.81 -7.54
N ARG A 144 10.27 -6.36 -8.58
CA ARG A 144 8.80 -6.36 -8.72
C ARG A 144 8.11 -7.14 -7.59
N THR A 145 8.65 -8.29 -7.19
CA THR A 145 8.06 -9.20 -6.18
C THR A 145 8.98 -9.58 -5.02
N GLY A 146 10.27 -9.24 -5.08
CA GLY A 146 11.27 -9.66 -4.09
C GLY A 146 11.33 -8.78 -2.83
N PRO A 147 12.23 -9.11 -1.88
CA PRO A 147 12.39 -8.31 -0.68
C PRO A 147 12.78 -6.90 -1.07
N SER A 148 11.95 -5.95 -0.64
CA SER A 148 12.16 -4.53 -0.89
C SER A 148 12.59 -3.84 0.41
N ARG A 149 13.54 -2.90 0.30
CA ARG A 149 13.87 -1.94 1.37
C ARG A 149 12.83 -0.82 1.47
N THR A 150 11.54 -1.17 1.43
CA THR A 150 10.41 -0.26 1.63
C THR A 150 9.79 -0.51 3.01
N GLY A 151 8.99 0.45 3.52
CA GLY A 151 8.32 0.31 4.81
C GLY A 151 9.30 0.15 5.98
N VAL A 152 9.04 -0.78 6.90
CA VAL A 152 9.91 -1.04 8.07
C VAL A 152 11.33 -1.44 7.67
N ASN A 153 11.48 -2.16 6.55
CA ASN A 153 12.79 -2.62 6.07
C ASN A 153 13.69 -1.46 5.63
N ALA A 154 13.12 -0.33 5.22
CA ALA A 154 13.88 0.87 4.88
C ALA A 154 14.68 1.40 6.09
N TYR A 155 14.16 1.18 7.30
CA TYR A 155 14.73 1.68 8.55
C TYR A 155 15.51 0.60 9.33
N ALA A 156 15.53 -0.64 8.84
CA ALA A 156 16.18 -1.77 9.51
C ALA A 156 17.70 -1.82 9.25
N SER A 157 18.15 -1.30 8.10
CA SER A 157 19.57 -1.30 7.72
C SER A 157 20.01 0.10 7.28
N PRO A 158 21.12 0.62 7.81
CA PRO A 158 21.71 1.87 7.36
C PRO A 158 22.22 1.74 5.91
N PRO A 159 22.15 2.79 5.07
CA PRO A 159 22.84 2.81 3.77
C PRO A 159 24.36 2.63 3.96
N ASP A 160 25.11 2.27 2.91
CA ASP A 160 26.56 2.09 3.03
C ASP A 160 27.28 3.41 3.41
N GLY A 161 28.32 3.34 4.25
CA GLY A 161 29.18 4.47 4.63
C GLY A 161 29.40 4.65 6.14
N PRO A 162 30.15 5.67 6.57
CA PRO A 162 30.34 5.99 7.98
C PRO A 162 29.09 6.68 8.57
N ASN A 163 28.65 6.22 9.75
CA ASN A 163 27.49 6.72 10.51
C ASN A 163 26.18 6.93 9.71
N PRO A 164 25.73 5.97 8.90
CA PRO A 164 24.55 6.17 8.07
C PRO A 164 23.27 6.06 8.91
N VAL A 165 22.34 6.97 8.71
CA VAL A 165 21.02 6.90 9.35
C VAL A 165 20.09 6.05 8.48
N PRO A 166 19.54 4.93 9.01
CA PRO A 166 18.66 4.06 8.22
C PRO A 166 17.45 4.79 7.65
N GLY A 167 17.20 4.62 6.36
CA GLY A 167 15.99 5.09 5.67
C GLY A 167 16.01 6.53 5.17
N THR A 168 17.09 7.29 5.36
CA THR A 168 17.17 8.68 4.83
C THR A 168 17.19 8.74 3.31
N ASP A 169 17.80 7.75 2.66
CA ASP A 169 17.78 7.56 1.21
C ASP A 169 16.35 7.29 0.69
N PHE A 170 15.61 6.43 1.40
CA PHE A 170 14.23 6.10 1.07
C PHE A 170 13.27 7.27 1.35
N ASP A 171 13.50 8.02 2.42
CA ASP A 171 12.78 9.25 2.74
C ASP A 171 12.92 10.27 1.59
N LEU A 172 14.13 10.45 1.05
CA LEU A 172 14.39 11.30 -0.12
C LEU A 172 13.74 10.76 -1.40
N LYS A 173 13.75 9.45 -1.65
CA LYS A 173 13.03 8.84 -2.80
C LYS A 173 11.54 9.17 -2.75
N LEU A 174 10.93 9.12 -1.57
CA LEU A 174 9.52 9.41 -1.39
C LEU A 174 9.19 10.89 -1.56
N LEU A 175 10.01 11.79 -1.00
CA LEU A 175 9.86 13.23 -1.20
C LEU A 175 9.98 13.64 -2.67
N ASN A 176 10.98 13.12 -3.38
CA ASN A 176 11.14 13.40 -4.81
C ASN A 176 9.98 12.83 -5.63
N GLY A 177 9.51 11.62 -5.32
CA GLY A 177 8.37 11.04 -6.03
C GLY A 177 7.06 11.81 -5.78
N ALA A 178 6.82 12.27 -4.54
CA ALA A 178 5.64 13.09 -4.25
C ALA A 178 5.69 14.45 -4.97
N LEU A 179 6.86 15.10 -5.04
CA LEU A 179 7.03 16.32 -5.83
C LEU A 179 6.79 16.09 -7.32
N ASN A 180 7.30 14.97 -7.88
CA ASN A 180 7.05 14.61 -9.27
C ASN A 180 5.56 14.44 -9.56
N ASP A 181 4.82 13.74 -8.70
CA ASP A 181 3.38 13.52 -8.89
C ASP A 181 2.60 14.85 -8.89
N VAL A 182 2.98 15.79 -8.02
CA VAL A 182 2.37 17.13 -7.98
C VAL A 182 2.65 17.92 -9.26
N LEU A 183 3.89 17.89 -9.75
CA LEU A 183 4.27 18.60 -10.98
C LEU A 183 3.63 17.98 -12.22
N GLU A 184 3.49 16.66 -12.25
CA GLU A 184 2.76 15.95 -13.31
C GLU A 184 1.28 16.35 -13.29
N GLN A 185 0.64 16.39 -12.11
CA GLN A 185 -0.75 16.84 -11.98
C GLN A 185 -0.93 18.30 -12.39
N HIS A 186 -0.01 19.19 -11.98
CA HIS A 186 -0.04 20.60 -12.33
C HIS A 186 0.06 20.81 -13.84
N SER A 187 0.98 20.12 -14.49
CA SER A 187 1.26 20.31 -15.92
C SER A 187 0.22 19.67 -16.85
N SER A 188 -0.33 18.51 -16.48
CA SER A 188 -1.23 17.75 -17.35
C SER A 188 -2.70 17.85 -16.98
N GLY A 189 -3.03 18.34 -15.78
CA GLY A 189 -4.37 18.26 -15.20
C GLY A 189 -4.81 16.82 -14.87
N GLN A 190 -3.99 15.82 -15.18
CA GLN A 190 -4.20 14.41 -14.91
C GLN A 190 -3.18 13.99 -13.86
N GLY A 191 -3.61 13.89 -12.60
CA GLY A 191 -2.79 13.21 -11.61
C GLY A 191 -2.69 11.73 -11.95
N ARG A 192 -1.61 11.07 -11.52
CA ARG A 192 -1.60 9.61 -11.45
C ARG A 192 -2.74 9.20 -10.53
N ASP A 193 -3.84 8.79 -11.13
CA ASP A 193 -4.99 8.25 -10.43
C ASP A 193 -4.60 6.85 -9.96
N ILE A 194 -3.81 6.78 -8.87
CA ILE A 194 -3.48 5.52 -8.23
C ILE A 194 -4.74 5.11 -7.49
N ASN A 195 -5.59 4.41 -8.23
CA ASN A 195 -6.80 3.76 -7.76
C ASN A 195 -7.78 4.70 -7.05
N SER A 196 -8.00 5.95 -7.47
CA SER A 196 -9.05 6.85 -6.93
C SER A 196 -8.91 7.28 -5.46
N TRP A 197 -7.86 6.85 -4.75
CA TRP A 197 -7.74 7.02 -3.29
C TRP A 197 -6.53 7.87 -2.87
N TRP A 198 -5.67 8.31 -3.78
CA TRP A 198 -4.43 9.01 -3.44
C TRP A 198 -4.21 10.30 -4.26
N ASP A 199 -4.71 11.41 -3.72
CA ASP A 199 -4.51 12.77 -4.24
C ASP A 199 -3.00 13.16 -4.14
N PRO A 200 -2.34 13.60 -5.22
CA PRO A 200 -0.95 14.06 -5.15
C PRO A 200 -0.71 15.17 -4.12
N ALA A 201 -1.70 16.02 -3.84
CA ALA A 201 -1.66 17.00 -2.75
C ALA A 201 -1.52 16.33 -1.38
N LEU A 202 -2.31 15.29 -1.12
CA LEU A 202 -2.26 14.51 0.12
C LEU A 202 -0.92 13.79 0.23
N ASN A 203 -0.45 13.16 -0.86
CA ASN A 203 0.83 12.46 -0.89
C ASN A 203 2.00 13.41 -0.57
N TRP A 204 1.98 14.59 -1.18
CA TRP A 204 2.94 15.65 -0.91
C TRP A 204 2.92 16.08 0.56
N GLY A 205 1.74 16.38 1.11
CA GLY A 205 1.59 16.78 2.51
C GLY A 205 2.11 15.71 3.48
N VAL A 206 1.77 14.44 3.26
CA VAL A 206 2.21 13.31 4.10
C VAL A 206 3.72 13.09 3.98
N ALA A 207 4.27 13.10 2.76
CA ALA A 207 5.71 12.94 2.55
C ALA A 207 6.48 14.09 3.21
N LEU A 208 6.04 15.33 2.98
CA LEU A 208 6.70 16.53 3.49
C LEU A 208 6.63 16.58 5.02
N ALA A 209 5.45 16.43 5.63
CA ALA A 209 5.32 16.49 7.09
C ALA A 209 5.97 15.30 7.81
N GLY A 210 5.95 14.10 7.21
CA GLY A 210 6.45 12.88 7.86
C GLY A 210 7.96 12.65 7.73
N ARG A 211 8.57 13.10 6.62
CA ARG A 211 9.93 12.68 6.23
C ARG A 211 10.93 13.83 6.23
N TYR A 212 10.53 14.97 5.71
CA TYR A 212 11.44 16.11 5.56
C TYR A 212 11.94 16.66 6.91
N PRO A 213 11.11 16.82 7.97
CA PRO A 213 11.58 17.20 9.31
C PRO A 213 12.71 16.32 9.83
N ARG A 214 12.61 15.02 9.60
CA ARG A 214 13.59 14.03 10.02
C ARG A 214 14.91 14.20 9.27
N LEU A 215 14.87 14.48 7.97
CA LEU A 215 16.08 14.77 7.18
C LEU A 215 16.77 16.06 7.65
N LYS A 216 16.00 17.14 7.88
CA LYS A 216 16.56 18.40 8.42
C LYS A 216 17.13 18.22 9.82
N TYR A 217 16.50 17.40 10.65
CA TYR A 217 17.04 17.03 11.95
C TYR A 217 18.42 16.39 11.82
N PHE A 218 18.56 15.34 10.99
CA PHE A 218 19.84 14.66 10.84
C PHE A 218 20.91 15.52 10.15
N GLU A 219 20.51 16.39 9.23
CA GLU A 219 21.40 17.40 8.65
C GLU A 219 21.95 18.34 9.73
N SER A 220 21.09 18.91 10.58
CA SER A 220 21.52 19.83 11.64
C SER A 220 22.44 19.18 12.68
N LYS A 221 22.41 17.85 12.79
CA LYS A 221 23.30 17.05 13.64
C LYS A 221 24.56 16.55 12.93
N GLY A 222 24.74 16.86 11.63
CA GLY A 222 25.88 16.36 10.84
C GLY A 222 25.86 14.84 10.68
N ARG A 223 24.69 14.21 10.70
CA ARG A 223 24.49 12.74 10.67
C ARG A 223 24.10 12.21 9.29
N LEU A 224 24.04 13.06 8.28
CA LEU A 224 23.86 12.64 6.89
C LEU A 224 25.24 12.41 6.27
N ASN A 225 25.39 11.30 5.55
CA ASN A 225 26.58 11.11 4.71
C ASN A 225 26.55 12.09 3.52
N GLU A 226 27.70 12.29 2.87
CA GLU A 226 27.86 13.27 1.78
C GLU A 226 26.86 13.05 0.64
N GLN A 227 26.62 11.80 0.26
CA GLN A 227 25.68 11.45 -0.80
C GLN A 227 24.23 11.84 -0.45
N THR A 228 23.80 11.56 0.78
CA THR A 228 22.45 11.89 1.25
C THR A 228 22.28 13.40 1.42
N LEU A 229 23.31 14.08 1.91
CA LEU A 229 23.32 15.54 2.05
C LEU A 229 23.19 16.23 0.68
N ALA A 230 24.00 15.81 -0.30
CA ALA A 230 23.92 16.34 -1.65
C ALA A 230 22.55 16.08 -2.29
N ALA A 231 21.97 14.89 -2.08
CA ALA A 231 20.64 14.55 -2.57
C ALA A 231 19.53 15.38 -1.87
N LEU A 232 19.68 15.68 -0.59
CA LEU A 232 18.78 16.58 0.15
C LEU A 232 18.84 18.00 -0.43
N HIS A 233 20.02 18.57 -0.61
CA HIS A 233 20.16 19.92 -1.21
C HIS A 233 19.63 19.97 -2.64
N SER A 234 19.84 18.91 -3.42
CA SER A 234 19.26 18.79 -4.77
C SER A 234 17.73 18.79 -4.71
N PHE A 235 17.14 18.02 -3.78
CA PHE A 235 15.69 18.02 -3.57
C PHE A 235 15.18 19.42 -3.18
N GLU A 236 15.84 20.09 -2.23
CA GLU A 236 15.45 21.43 -1.77
C GLU A 236 15.49 22.46 -2.91
N ALA A 237 16.54 22.43 -3.74
CA ALA A 237 16.64 23.28 -4.91
C ALA A 237 15.50 23.03 -5.91
N ARG A 238 15.16 21.75 -6.16
CA ARG A 238 14.01 21.39 -7.01
C ARG A 238 12.68 21.85 -6.42
N ALA A 239 12.48 21.67 -5.12
CA ALA A 239 11.27 22.11 -4.43
C ALA A 239 11.12 23.64 -4.49
N ALA A 240 12.22 24.39 -4.33
CA ALA A 240 12.20 25.85 -4.46
C ALA A 240 11.86 26.30 -5.89
N GLN A 241 12.31 25.58 -6.92
CA GLN A 241 11.91 25.85 -8.30
C GLN A 241 10.43 25.55 -8.57
N ALA A 242 9.89 24.55 -7.87
CA ALA A 242 8.48 24.16 -7.96
C ALA A 242 7.53 25.04 -7.12
N GLU A 243 8.07 25.96 -6.32
CA GLU A 243 7.29 26.80 -5.39
C GLU A 243 6.09 27.50 -6.05
N PRO A 244 6.18 28.08 -7.26
CA PRO A 244 5.01 28.69 -7.91
C PRO A 244 3.88 27.69 -8.15
N ALA A 245 4.20 26.49 -8.65
CA ALA A 245 3.22 25.43 -8.87
C ALA A 245 2.60 24.94 -7.55
N LEU A 246 3.42 24.82 -6.49
CA LEU A 246 2.93 24.47 -5.16
C LEU A 246 1.96 25.52 -4.62
N GLN A 247 2.27 26.81 -4.78
CA GLN A 247 1.41 27.91 -4.35
C GLN A 247 0.10 27.98 -5.13
N GLU A 248 0.14 27.80 -6.45
CA GLU A 248 -1.06 27.74 -7.30
C GLU A 248 -2.00 26.61 -6.89
N LEU A 249 -1.43 25.46 -6.48
CA LEU A 249 -2.20 24.31 -5.97
C LEU A 249 -2.56 24.42 -4.48
N GLY A 250 -2.17 25.49 -3.79
CA GLY A 250 -2.43 25.67 -2.35
C GLY A 250 -1.67 24.69 -1.45
N LEU A 251 -0.53 24.16 -1.91
CA LEU A 251 0.28 23.16 -1.22
C LEU A 251 1.41 23.80 -0.39
N ALA A 252 1.81 23.09 0.67
CA ALA A 252 2.86 23.55 1.57
C ALA A 252 4.24 23.53 0.89
N SER A 253 5.08 24.53 1.19
CA SER A 253 6.45 24.60 0.71
C SER A 253 7.43 23.85 1.62
N ALA A 254 8.51 23.31 1.04
CA ALA A 254 9.55 22.67 1.82
C ALA A 254 10.24 23.65 2.79
N ALA A 255 10.48 24.89 2.36
CA ALA A 255 11.12 25.91 3.21
C ALA A 255 10.32 26.17 4.50
N SER A 256 9.00 26.35 4.40
CA SER A 256 8.14 26.60 5.57
C SER A 256 8.14 25.42 6.56
N MET A 257 8.20 24.18 6.04
CA MET A 257 8.26 22.98 6.87
C MET A 257 9.60 22.77 7.57
N ALA A 258 10.72 23.14 6.95
CA ALA A 258 12.06 23.03 7.56
C ALA A 258 12.14 23.85 8.85
N GLU A 259 11.68 25.10 8.81
CA GLU A 259 11.74 26.01 9.95
C GLU A 259 10.86 25.53 11.12
N SER A 260 9.68 24.99 10.82
CA SER A 260 8.79 24.41 11.83
C SER A 260 9.40 23.15 12.44
N ALA A 261 9.97 22.27 11.61
CA ALA A 261 10.61 21.03 12.03
C ALA A 261 11.79 21.25 12.99
N LEU A 262 12.70 22.15 12.65
CA LEU A 262 13.89 22.42 13.46
C LEU A 262 13.51 23.00 14.83
N ARG A 263 12.51 23.90 14.88
CA ARG A 263 11.97 24.42 16.14
C ARG A 263 11.34 23.32 16.99
N GLN A 264 10.58 22.41 16.39
CA GLN A 264 9.97 21.28 17.12
C GLN A 264 11.04 20.31 17.65
N ALA A 265 12.08 20.03 16.87
CA ALA A 265 13.18 19.18 17.31
C ALA A 265 13.94 19.82 18.48
N GLU A 266 14.23 21.11 18.42
CA GLU A 266 14.87 21.85 19.51
C GLU A 266 14.00 21.85 20.79
N GLN A 267 12.69 22.02 20.65
CA GLN A 267 11.75 21.91 21.79
C GLN A 267 11.75 20.50 22.41
N ALA A 268 11.83 19.46 21.59
CA ALA A 268 11.86 18.08 22.04
C ALA A 268 13.14 17.75 22.81
N GLU A 269 14.29 18.18 22.29
CA GLU A 269 15.59 17.96 22.95
C GLU A 269 15.70 18.74 24.27
N ASN A 270 15.10 19.92 24.35
CA ASN A 270 15.07 20.73 25.57
C ASN A 270 13.99 20.30 26.58
N GLY A 271 13.31 19.17 26.35
CA GLY A 271 12.26 18.64 27.24
C GLY A 271 10.98 19.51 27.30
N LYS A 272 10.82 20.46 26.37
CA LYS A 272 9.68 21.38 26.28
C LYS A 272 8.61 20.91 25.30
N PHE A 273 8.84 19.79 24.62
CA PHE A 273 7.83 19.19 23.76
C PHE A 273 6.78 18.47 24.60
N SER A 274 5.63 19.11 24.77
CA SER A 274 4.43 18.41 25.24
C SER A 274 3.81 17.65 24.06
N PRO A 275 3.76 16.31 24.10
CA PRO A 275 2.98 15.57 23.14
C PRO A 275 1.54 16.05 23.25
N ARG A 276 1.03 16.77 22.24
CA ARG A 276 -0.41 16.93 22.11
C ARG A 276 -0.97 15.58 21.74
N HIS A 277 -1.23 14.73 22.72
CA HIS A 277 -2.09 13.56 22.54
C HIS A 277 -3.45 14.08 22.10
N ARG A 278 -3.65 14.12 20.79
CA ARG A 278 -4.98 14.26 20.20
C ARG A 278 -5.50 12.87 19.83
N ILE A 279 -5.44 11.94 20.78
CA ILE A 279 -6.41 10.86 20.83
C ILE A 279 -7.57 11.48 21.61
N ARG A 280 -8.56 12.02 20.90
CA ARG A 280 -9.89 12.08 21.50
C ARG A 280 -10.21 10.61 21.76
N ASN A 281 -10.17 10.16 23.02
CA ASN A 281 -10.88 8.94 23.38
C ASN A 281 -12.31 9.18 22.89
N PRO A 282 -12.79 8.51 21.83
CA PRO A 282 -14.19 8.63 21.50
C PRO A 282 -14.93 8.11 22.73
N LYS A 283 -15.83 8.92 23.29
CA LYS A 283 -16.76 8.41 24.29
C LYS A 283 -17.48 7.21 23.65
N PRO A 284 -17.58 6.07 24.35
CA PRO A 284 -18.39 4.97 23.85
C PRO A 284 -19.80 5.49 23.54
N LEU A 285 -20.33 5.13 22.37
CA LEU A 285 -21.70 5.47 21.94
C LEU A 285 -22.78 4.73 22.76
N THR A 286 -22.37 3.98 23.79
CA THR A 286 -23.23 3.15 24.64
C THR A 286 -23.19 3.60 26.10
N GLU A 287 -23.48 4.88 26.34
CA GLU A 287 -24.17 5.28 27.57
C GLU A 287 -25.42 6.03 27.13
N GLN A 288 -26.47 5.25 26.83
CA GLN A 288 -27.83 5.76 26.97
C GLN A 288 -27.93 6.26 28.40
N GLU A 289 -28.23 7.55 28.56
CA GLU A 289 -28.65 8.13 29.83
C GLU A 289 -29.83 7.31 30.36
N SER A 290 -29.53 6.43 31.29
CA SER A 290 -30.52 5.77 32.13
C SER A 290 -30.91 6.74 33.24
N GLY A 291 -32.11 7.29 33.14
CA GLY A 291 -32.83 8.01 34.21
C GLY A 291 -32.55 9.50 34.23
N THR A 292 -33.55 10.36 34.28
CA THR A 292 -34.84 10.27 34.99
C THR A 292 -35.94 11.06 34.29
#